data_AF-A0A3S0BP26-F1
#
_entry.id   AF-A0A3S0BP26-F1
#
_cell.length_a   1.000
_cell.length_b   1.000
_cell.length_c   1.000
_cell.angle_alpha   90.00
_cell.angle_beta   90.00
_cell.angle_gamma   90.00
#
_symmetry.space_group_name_H-M   'P 1'
#
loop_
_entity.id
_entity.type
_entity.pdbx_description
1 polymer ?
#
loop_
_entity_poly.entity_id
_entity_poly.type
_entity_poly.pdbx_seq_one_letter_code
_entity_poly.pdbx_strand_id
1 'polypeptide(L)'
;MAARCLHGISTDDGNRQEASGIDHEKSFTGLISGNFCIWPVVGWLCWRGGGRRGNATFCLWETFAMAVSLRLLETADAPRIQHLVSDPRLASWANLPRPYPADGAERFLQLADCQQRRGTGRHFAIERFGLLVGVISVGCGTDPGLAMLGYWIGVPWQGLGVASRALDQLLNLDPLAGPGLRTWGSVCLERNLASRRVLEKNGFTAVAARPYEGPYPHRFAGQTCLTYLRMPNPNAVLIA
;
A
#
# COMPACT_ATOMS: atom_id res chain seq x y z
N MET A 1 1.03 19.63 -29.77
CA MET A 1 0.58 20.66 -28.82
C MET A 1 1.20 20.35 -27.46
N ALA A 2 2.28 21.06 -27.12
CA ALA A 2 3.04 20.85 -25.89
C ALA A 2 2.93 22.11 -25.03
N ALA A 3 2.32 22.00 -23.84
CA ALA A 3 2.29 23.07 -22.86
C ALA A 3 3.45 22.86 -21.86
N ARG A 4 4.47 23.72 -21.96
CA ARG A 4 5.56 23.91 -20.99
C ARG A 4 4.98 24.58 -19.73
N CYS A 5 5.23 24.02 -18.56
CA CYS A 5 5.06 24.74 -17.28
C CYS A 5 6.38 25.45 -16.95
N LEU A 6 6.35 26.79 -16.98
CA LEU A 6 7.45 27.65 -16.54
C LEU A 6 7.31 27.95 -15.04
N HIS A 7 8.46 28.01 -14.36
CA HIS A 7 8.62 28.48 -12.99
C HIS A 7 8.31 29.98 -12.86
N GLY A 8 7.75 30.37 -11.73
CA GLY A 8 7.71 31.74 -11.23
C GLY A 8 7.96 31.76 -9.73
N ILE A 9 9.15 32.21 -9.33
CA ILE A 9 9.53 32.55 -7.97
C ILE A 9 9.08 34.01 -7.75
N SER A 10 8.42 34.30 -6.63
CA SER A 10 8.24 35.66 -6.12
C SER A 10 8.46 35.62 -4.61
N THR A 11 9.50 36.35 -4.19
CA THR A 11 9.77 36.81 -2.84
C THR A 11 9.01 38.12 -2.60
N ASP A 12 8.38 38.29 -1.44
CA ASP A 12 8.46 39.56 -0.71
C ASP A 12 8.11 39.41 0.79
N ASP A 13 8.80 40.20 1.59
CA ASP A 13 8.83 40.26 3.05
C ASP A 13 7.82 41.27 3.63
N GLY A 14 7.40 41.01 4.88
CA GLY A 14 7.11 42.07 5.87
C GLY A 14 5.67 42.58 6.02
N ASN A 15 5.02 42.34 7.17
CA ASN A 15 5.01 43.29 8.31
C ASN A 15 4.08 42.82 9.44
N ARG A 16 4.47 43.17 10.68
CA ARG A 16 3.83 42.96 11.98
C ARG A 16 2.62 43.88 12.18
N GLN A 17 1.62 43.44 12.95
CA GLN A 17 1.17 44.01 14.24
C GLN A 17 -0.25 43.52 14.61
N GLU A 18 -0.41 43.00 15.83
CA GLU A 18 -1.57 43.18 16.74
C GLU A 18 -1.22 42.45 18.05
N ALA A 19 -0.82 43.17 19.10
CA ALA A 19 -1.64 43.84 20.12
C ALA A 19 -2.03 42.89 21.28
N SER A 20 -1.37 43.13 22.41
CA SER A 20 -1.48 42.50 23.72
C SER A 20 -2.54 43.16 24.62
N GLY A 21 -3.20 42.38 25.46
CA GLY A 21 -3.99 42.80 26.65
C GLY A 21 -4.77 41.60 27.19
N ILE A 22 -4.23 40.82 28.14
CA ILE A 22 -4.46 40.87 29.60
C ILE A 22 -5.97 40.89 29.97
N ASP A 23 -6.50 39.78 30.50
CA ASP A 23 -6.91 39.73 31.91
C ASP A 23 -7.30 38.34 32.45
N HIS A 24 -7.16 38.24 33.76
CA HIS A 24 -7.16 37.07 34.63
C HIS A 24 -8.56 36.51 35.00
N GLU A 25 -8.55 35.22 35.35
CA GLU A 25 -9.27 34.61 36.49
C GLU A 25 -10.81 34.60 36.50
N LYS A 26 -11.40 33.42 36.23
CA LYS A 26 -12.49 32.85 37.06
C LYS A 26 -12.42 31.33 37.11
N SER A 27 -12.11 30.85 38.31
CA SER A 27 -12.35 29.51 38.83
C SER A 27 -13.81 29.09 38.64
N PHE A 28 -14.03 27.86 38.17
CA PHE A 28 -15.26 27.13 38.47
C PHE A 28 -14.94 25.66 38.74
N THR A 29 -14.76 25.37 40.02
CA THR A 29 -14.91 24.06 40.62
C THR A 29 -16.37 23.61 40.41
N GLY A 30 -16.55 22.44 39.80
CA GLY A 30 -17.85 21.82 39.59
C GLY A 30 -17.69 20.31 39.47
N LEU A 31 -17.60 19.65 40.62
CA LEU A 31 -17.82 18.21 40.77
C LEU A 31 -19.14 17.83 40.10
N ILE A 32 -19.11 16.93 39.11
CA ILE A 32 -20.22 16.02 38.83
C ILE A 32 -19.65 14.61 38.80
N SER A 33 -19.85 13.94 39.92
CA SER A 33 -19.88 12.49 40.09
C SER A 33 -20.92 11.84 39.16
N GLY A 34 -20.59 10.68 38.58
CA GLY A 34 -21.53 9.88 37.80
C GLY A 34 -20.82 9.17 36.63
N ASN A 35 -19.95 8.19 36.90
CA ASN A 35 -20.27 6.77 36.95
C ASN A 35 -20.69 6.18 35.59
N PHE A 36 -20.05 5.06 35.22
CA PHE A 36 -20.33 4.16 34.08
C PHE A 36 -19.64 4.43 32.72
N CYS A 37 -18.33 4.17 32.66
CA CYS A 37 -17.73 3.54 31.47
C CYS A 37 -17.54 2.05 31.77
N ILE A 38 -18.61 1.26 31.63
CA ILE A 38 -18.49 -0.20 31.52
C ILE A 38 -17.78 -0.47 30.20
N TRP A 39 -16.51 -0.83 30.29
CA TRP A 39 -15.93 -1.77 29.35
C TRP A 39 -16.72 -3.08 29.46
N PRO A 40 -17.34 -3.61 28.39
CA PRO A 40 -17.72 -5.00 28.44
C PRO A 40 -16.41 -5.80 28.35
N VAL A 41 -15.91 -6.19 29.53
CA VAL A 41 -15.12 -7.41 29.68
C VAL A 41 -16.05 -8.53 29.23
N VAL A 42 -16.02 -8.87 27.94
CA VAL A 42 -16.68 -10.08 27.47
C VAL A 42 -15.78 -11.25 27.86
N GLY A 43 -15.92 -11.66 29.12
CA GLY A 43 -15.49 -12.97 29.57
C GLY A 43 -16.29 -14.03 28.82
N TRP A 44 -15.62 -14.83 28.00
CA TRP A 44 -16.22 -16.05 27.48
C TRP A 44 -15.95 -17.18 28.45
N LEU A 45 -16.97 -17.43 29.27
CA LEU A 45 -17.17 -18.66 30.02
C LEU A 45 -17.14 -19.83 29.03
N CYS A 46 -16.22 -20.77 29.25
CA CYS A 46 -16.16 -22.04 28.55
C CYS A 46 -17.35 -22.89 28.98
N TRP A 47 -18.44 -22.87 28.20
CA TRP A 47 -19.56 -23.79 28.37
C TRP A 47 -19.27 -25.08 27.59
N ARG A 48 -18.84 -26.13 28.30
CA ARG A 48 -18.87 -27.52 27.80
C ARG A 48 -20.28 -28.08 27.97
N GLY A 49 -21.15 -27.80 27.00
CA GLY A 49 -22.45 -28.43 26.84
C GLY A 49 -22.48 -29.22 25.54
N GLY A 50 -22.55 -30.55 25.63
CA GLY A 50 -22.66 -31.43 24.47
C GLY A 50 -23.99 -31.27 23.75
N GLY A 51 -23.94 -31.10 22.42
CA GLY A 51 -25.13 -31.10 21.57
C GLY A 51 -24.78 -30.73 20.13
N ARG A 52 -24.82 -31.70 19.22
CA ARG A 52 -24.66 -31.47 17.77
C ARG A 52 -25.74 -30.50 17.29
N ARG A 53 -25.35 -29.36 16.71
CA ARG A 53 -26.02 -28.61 15.61
C ARG A 53 -25.27 -27.29 15.28
N GLY A 54 -24.83 -27.14 14.03
CA GLY A 54 -24.73 -25.84 13.33
C GLY A 54 -23.41 -25.06 13.36
N ASN A 55 -22.41 -25.47 12.56
CA ASN A 55 -21.24 -24.66 12.21
C ASN A 55 -21.61 -23.52 11.24
N ALA A 56 -21.78 -22.29 11.72
CA ALA A 56 -21.87 -21.11 10.85
C ALA A 56 -21.24 -19.85 11.45
N THR A 57 -21.27 -19.70 12.78
CA THR A 57 -20.79 -18.48 13.46
C THR A 57 -19.26 -18.38 13.50
N PHE A 58 -18.54 -19.50 13.41
CA PHE A 58 -17.07 -19.50 13.41
C PHE A 58 -16.44 -19.09 12.06
N CYS A 59 -17.21 -19.11 10.96
CA CYS A 59 -16.68 -18.86 9.60
C CYS A 59 -16.63 -17.38 9.21
N LEU A 60 -17.53 -16.55 9.73
CA LEU A 60 -17.66 -15.15 9.27
C LEU A 60 -16.58 -14.22 9.85
N TRP A 61 -16.17 -14.43 11.11
CA TRP A 61 -15.20 -13.56 11.77
C TRP A 61 -13.76 -13.75 11.23
N GLU A 62 -13.33 -15.00 10.97
CA GLU A 62 -12.04 -15.29 10.31
C GLU A 62 -11.99 -14.75 8.88
N THR A 63 -13.12 -14.81 8.17
CA THR A 63 -13.25 -14.26 6.82
C THR A 63 -13.11 -12.74 6.82
N PHE A 64 -13.72 -12.05 7.79
CA PHE A 64 -13.57 -10.59 7.97
C PHE A 64 -12.18 -10.19 8.48
N ALA A 65 -11.58 -10.94 9.40
CA ALA A 65 -10.24 -10.68 9.94
C ALA A 65 -9.15 -10.72 8.85
N MET A 66 -9.44 -11.43 7.75
CA MET A 66 -8.56 -11.63 6.62
C MET A 66 -9.01 -10.90 5.33
N ALA A 67 -10.04 -10.04 5.42
CA ALA A 67 -10.54 -9.29 4.29
C ALA A 67 -9.49 -8.26 3.83
N VAL A 68 -9.05 -8.41 2.58
CA VAL A 68 -8.22 -7.45 1.86
C VAL A 68 -9.02 -7.04 0.63
N SER A 69 -9.00 -5.77 0.29
CA SER A 69 -9.62 -5.25 -0.94
C SER A 69 -8.63 -4.36 -1.69
N LEU A 70 -8.87 -4.25 -3.00
CA LEU A 70 -8.15 -3.33 -3.87
C LEU A 70 -9.12 -2.26 -4.35
N ARG A 71 -8.69 -1.01 -4.30
CA ARG A 71 -9.35 0.11 -4.98
C ARG A 71 -8.31 0.98 -5.67
N LEU A 72 -8.71 1.76 -6.66
CA LEU A 72 -7.81 2.74 -7.28
C LEU A 72 -7.32 3.75 -6.24
N LEU A 73 -6.07 4.19 -6.39
CA LEU A 73 -5.52 5.26 -5.57
C LEU A 73 -6.22 6.58 -5.83
N GLU A 74 -6.40 7.35 -4.77
CA GLU A 74 -6.99 8.69 -4.81
C GLU A 74 -6.00 9.71 -4.23
N THR A 75 -6.17 10.98 -4.59
CA THR A 75 -5.33 12.07 -4.06
C THR A 75 -5.43 12.20 -2.53
N ALA A 76 -6.59 11.85 -1.96
CA ALA A 76 -6.84 11.83 -0.52
C ALA A 76 -5.98 10.80 0.24
N ASP A 77 -5.35 9.84 -0.45
CA ASP A 77 -4.49 8.83 0.16
C ASP A 77 -3.10 9.38 0.54
N ALA A 78 -2.73 10.58 0.05
CA ALA A 78 -1.40 11.16 0.23
C ALA A 78 -0.93 11.16 1.71
N PRO A 79 -1.69 11.65 2.70
CA PRO A 79 -1.23 11.69 4.08
C PRO A 79 -0.96 10.30 4.65
N ARG A 80 -1.79 9.31 4.29
CA ARG A 80 -1.65 7.94 4.77
C ARG A 80 -0.45 7.23 4.14
N ILE A 81 -0.25 7.41 2.84
CA ILE A 81 0.93 6.90 2.13
C ILE A 81 2.20 7.53 2.70
N GLN A 82 2.21 8.85 2.86
CA GLN A 82 3.34 9.59 3.44
C GLN A 82 3.73 9.01 4.80
N HIS A 83 2.76 8.84 5.70
CA HIS A 83 2.99 8.28 7.02
C HIS A 83 3.59 6.86 6.98
N LEU A 84 3.03 5.96 6.15
CA LEU A 84 3.50 4.56 6.08
C LEU A 84 4.89 4.43 5.44
N VAL A 85 5.15 5.22 4.39
CA VAL A 85 6.40 5.16 3.62
C VAL A 85 7.56 5.86 4.34
N SER A 86 7.27 6.85 5.20
CA SER A 86 8.28 7.49 6.04
C SER A 86 8.90 6.56 7.09
N ASP A 87 8.36 5.35 7.34
CA ASP A 87 9.03 4.36 8.19
C ASP A 87 10.32 3.85 7.50
N PRO A 88 11.52 4.12 8.06
CA PRO A 88 12.79 3.79 7.42
C PRO A 88 12.99 2.28 7.21
N ARG A 89 12.27 1.43 7.95
CA ARG A 89 12.34 -0.03 7.79
C ARG A 89 11.72 -0.48 6.47
N LEU A 90 10.73 0.25 5.95
CA LEU A 90 10.14 -0.03 4.63
C LEU A 90 11.18 0.19 3.51
N ALA A 91 11.93 1.28 3.62
CA ALA A 91 12.97 1.68 2.67
C ALA A 91 14.16 0.68 2.63
N SER A 92 14.29 -0.24 3.59
CA SER A 92 15.30 -1.31 3.55
C SER A 92 15.02 -2.38 2.49
N TRP A 93 13.79 -2.44 1.98
CA TRP A 93 13.30 -3.50 1.09
C TRP A 93 12.77 -2.98 -0.24
N ALA A 94 12.51 -1.68 -0.35
CA ALA A 94 11.87 -1.06 -1.50
C ALA A 94 12.71 0.10 -2.06
N ASN A 95 12.51 0.40 -3.35
CA ASN A 95 13.12 1.53 -4.05
C ASN A 95 12.45 2.85 -3.68
N LEU A 96 12.54 3.22 -2.40
CA LEU A 96 11.97 4.44 -1.84
C LEU A 96 13.10 5.35 -1.35
N PRO A 97 13.01 6.67 -1.54
CA PRO A 97 13.99 7.59 -1.00
C PRO A 97 14.06 7.49 0.53
N ARG A 98 15.26 7.72 1.08
CA ARG A 98 15.50 7.75 2.52
C ARG A 98 16.42 8.96 2.85
N PRO A 99 15.96 9.93 3.66
CA PRO A 99 14.61 10.09 4.19
C PRO A 99 13.57 10.24 3.08
N TYR A 100 12.32 9.86 3.35
CA TYR A 100 11.23 10.06 2.40
C TYR A 100 10.84 11.54 2.37
N PRO A 101 10.82 12.21 1.20
CA PRO A 101 10.53 13.65 1.09
C PRO A 101 9.13 13.99 1.61
N ALA A 102 8.95 15.19 2.15
CA ALA A 102 7.65 15.63 2.69
C ALA A 102 6.54 15.67 1.63
N ASP A 103 6.89 15.97 0.38
CA ASP A 103 6.03 15.99 -0.81
C ASP A 103 6.03 14.65 -1.57
N GLY A 104 6.66 13.61 -1.01
CA GLY A 104 6.93 12.35 -1.71
C GLY A 104 5.65 11.62 -2.14
N ALA A 105 4.65 11.54 -1.25
CA ALA A 105 3.40 10.86 -1.53
C ALA A 105 2.56 11.60 -2.60
N GLU A 106 2.51 12.93 -2.53
CA GLU A 106 1.80 13.75 -3.52
C GLU A 106 2.41 13.58 -4.92
N ARG A 107 3.75 13.63 -5.02
CA ARG A 107 4.46 13.40 -6.28
C ARG A 107 4.25 12.00 -6.83
N PHE A 108 4.21 11.00 -5.95
CA PHE A 108 3.87 9.63 -6.34
C PHE A 108 2.45 9.55 -6.91
N LEU A 109 1.46 10.17 -6.28
CA LEU A 109 0.08 10.17 -6.76
C LEU A 109 -0.10 10.94 -8.08
N GLN A 110 0.62 12.05 -8.27
CA GLN A 110 0.65 12.76 -9.55
C GLN A 110 1.22 11.88 -10.67
N LEU A 111 2.29 11.13 -10.40
CA LEU A 111 2.84 10.17 -11.34
C LEU A 111 1.84 9.04 -11.64
N ALA A 112 1.18 8.51 -10.61
CA ALA A 112 0.17 7.47 -10.74
C ALA A 112 -1.02 7.90 -11.62
N ASP A 113 -1.54 9.12 -11.41
CA ASP A 113 -2.61 9.68 -12.24
C ASP A 113 -2.17 9.84 -13.71
N CYS A 114 -0.95 10.33 -13.94
CA CYS A 114 -0.38 10.45 -15.28
C CYS A 114 -0.26 9.09 -15.99
N GLN A 115 0.21 8.06 -15.28
CA GLN A 115 0.34 6.70 -15.82
C GLN A 115 -1.03 6.06 -16.10
N GLN A 116 -2.01 6.31 -15.24
CA GLN A 116 -3.39 5.85 -15.44
C GLN A 116 -4.04 6.48 -16.67
N ARG A 117 -3.95 7.82 -16.82
CA ARG A 117 -4.49 8.52 -18.01
C ARG A 117 -3.85 8.08 -19.32
N ARG A 118 -2.58 7.67 -19.27
CA ARG A 118 -1.82 7.17 -20.44
C ARG A 118 -2.03 5.67 -20.69
N GLY A 119 -2.69 4.95 -19.78
CA GLY A 119 -2.82 3.49 -19.86
C GLY A 119 -1.48 2.75 -19.71
N THR A 120 -0.45 3.40 -19.14
CA THR A 120 0.89 2.79 -18.97
C THR A 120 1.07 2.17 -17.59
N GLY A 121 0.18 2.45 -16.64
CA GLY A 121 0.18 1.81 -15.33
C GLY A 121 -1.13 2.02 -14.57
N ARG A 122 -1.38 1.14 -13.59
CA ARG A 122 -2.48 1.25 -12.63
C ARG A 122 -1.94 1.03 -11.22
N HIS A 123 -2.46 1.80 -10.28
CA HIS A 123 -2.02 1.78 -8.89
C HIS A 123 -3.23 1.63 -7.99
N PHE A 124 -3.15 0.66 -7.08
CA PHE A 124 -4.25 0.30 -6.20
C PHE A 124 -3.83 0.48 -4.74
N ALA A 125 -4.70 1.13 -3.96
CA ALA A 125 -4.66 1.04 -2.51
C ALA A 125 -4.96 -0.40 -2.10
N ILE A 126 -4.13 -0.95 -1.23
CA ILE A 126 -4.41 -2.20 -0.53
C ILE A 126 -5.09 -1.83 0.77
N GLU A 127 -6.35 -2.21 0.91
CA GLU A 127 -7.15 -1.91 2.09
C GLU A 127 -7.32 -3.13 2.98
N ARG A 128 -7.28 -2.87 4.29
CA ARG A 128 -7.63 -3.85 5.33
C ARG A 128 -8.34 -3.13 6.46
N PHE A 129 -9.48 -3.66 6.90
CA PHE A 129 -10.33 -3.02 7.91
C PHE A 129 -10.72 -1.57 7.53
N GLY A 130 -10.93 -1.30 6.24
CA GLY A 130 -11.25 0.04 5.72
C GLY A 130 -10.09 1.03 5.75
N LEU A 131 -8.86 0.59 6.03
CA LEU A 131 -7.67 1.44 6.06
C LEU A 131 -6.71 1.08 4.93
N LEU A 132 -6.11 2.09 4.29
CA LEU A 132 -4.97 1.89 3.41
C LEU A 132 -3.79 1.39 4.25
N VAL A 133 -3.31 0.19 3.90
CA VAL A 133 -2.20 -0.50 4.56
C VAL A 133 -1.01 -0.73 3.64
N GLY A 134 -1.17 -0.50 2.35
CA GLY A 134 -0.11 -0.63 1.36
C GLY A 134 -0.57 -0.20 -0.02
N VAL A 135 0.31 -0.35 -1.00
CA VAL A 135 0.02 -0.08 -2.41
C VAL A 135 0.56 -1.22 -3.24
N ILE A 136 -0.23 -1.63 -4.24
CA ILE A 136 0.22 -2.50 -5.34
C ILE A 136 0.07 -1.76 -6.65
N SER A 137 1.08 -1.85 -7.50
CA SER A 137 1.16 -1.13 -8.76
C SER A 137 1.51 -2.10 -9.87
N VAL A 138 0.93 -1.88 -11.05
CA VAL A 138 1.26 -2.59 -12.28
C VAL A 138 1.56 -1.56 -13.36
N GLY A 139 2.63 -1.79 -14.12
CA GLY A 139 3.01 -0.96 -15.26
C GLY A 139 3.44 -1.81 -16.44
N CYS A 140 3.15 -1.33 -17.64
CA CYS A 140 3.73 -1.86 -18.86
C CYS A 140 5.02 -1.08 -19.12
N GLY A 141 6.15 -1.77 -19.19
CA GLY A 141 7.40 -1.14 -19.60
C GLY A 141 7.39 -0.82 -21.09
N THR A 142 8.55 -0.91 -21.73
CA THR A 142 8.68 -0.80 -23.19
C THR A 142 8.07 -2.00 -23.93
N ASP A 143 7.94 -3.14 -23.26
CA ASP A 143 7.33 -4.35 -23.80
C ASP A 143 5.85 -4.43 -23.39
N PRO A 144 4.90 -4.29 -24.32
CA PRO A 144 3.47 -4.45 -24.04
C PRO A 144 3.11 -5.87 -23.55
N GLY A 145 3.90 -6.89 -23.88
CA GLY A 145 3.69 -8.27 -23.45
C GLY A 145 4.08 -8.55 -21.99
N LEU A 146 4.74 -7.62 -21.30
CA LEU A 146 5.22 -7.78 -19.93
C LEU A 146 4.62 -6.74 -18.99
N ALA A 147 3.79 -7.20 -18.05
CA ALA A 147 3.22 -6.39 -16.99
C ALA A 147 4.10 -6.51 -15.73
N MET A 148 4.88 -5.46 -15.46
CA MET A 148 5.73 -5.40 -14.26
C MET A 148 4.92 -4.90 -13.08
N LEU A 149 4.88 -5.68 -12.00
CA LEU A 149 4.23 -5.32 -10.75
C LEU A 149 5.24 -5.03 -9.64
N GLY A 150 4.79 -4.22 -8.69
CA GLY A 150 5.50 -3.95 -7.45
C GLY A 150 4.51 -3.63 -6.34
N TYR A 151 4.86 -3.94 -5.10
CA TYR A 151 4.04 -3.64 -3.94
C TYR A 151 4.88 -3.32 -2.72
N TRP A 152 4.26 -2.62 -1.78
CA TRP A 152 4.78 -2.45 -0.44
C TRP A 152 3.63 -2.47 0.56
N ILE A 153 3.91 -2.95 1.77
CA ILE A 153 2.98 -2.99 2.89
C ILE A 153 3.60 -2.22 4.04
N GLY A 154 2.85 -1.30 4.64
CA GLY A 154 3.29 -0.54 5.81
C GLY A 154 3.74 -1.49 6.92
N VAL A 155 4.81 -1.14 7.62
CA VAL A 155 5.51 -2.03 8.56
C VAL A 155 4.58 -2.71 9.59
N PRO A 156 3.58 -2.02 10.19
CA PRO A 156 2.65 -2.65 11.15
C PRO A 156 1.78 -3.77 10.55
N TRP A 157 1.69 -3.86 9.22
CA TRP A 157 0.79 -4.76 8.50
C TRP A 157 1.52 -5.90 7.76
N GLN A 158 2.85 -5.96 7.88
CA GLN A 158 3.67 -7.01 7.28
C GLN A 158 3.53 -8.34 8.03
N GLY A 159 3.80 -9.45 7.35
CA GLY A 159 3.71 -10.80 7.95
C GLY A 159 2.28 -11.33 8.13
N LEU A 160 1.25 -10.52 7.88
CA LEU A 160 -0.16 -10.88 8.07
C LEU A 160 -0.84 -11.43 6.80
N GLY A 161 -0.07 -11.79 5.77
CA GLY A 161 -0.60 -12.31 4.50
C GLY A 161 -1.25 -11.27 3.57
N VAL A 162 -1.24 -9.98 3.93
CA VAL A 162 -1.89 -8.90 3.17
C VAL A 162 -1.41 -8.82 1.73
N ALA A 163 -0.08 -8.76 1.51
CA ALA A 163 0.49 -8.70 0.16
C ALA A 163 0.13 -9.90 -0.71
N SER A 164 0.07 -11.10 -0.12
CA SER A 164 -0.28 -12.32 -0.85
C SER A 164 -1.72 -12.29 -1.34
N ARG A 165 -2.67 -11.81 -0.52
CA ARG A 165 -4.08 -11.69 -0.90
C ARG A 165 -4.31 -10.55 -1.90
N ALA A 166 -3.64 -9.42 -1.70
CA ALA A 166 -3.69 -8.30 -2.63
C ALA A 166 -3.17 -8.69 -4.02
N LEU A 167 -2.04 -9.41 -4.07
CA LEU A 167 -1.49 -9.88 -5.35
C LEU A 167 -2.42 -10.90 -6.01
N ASP A 168 -2.97 -11.87 -5.27
CA ASP A 168 -3.93 -12.84 -5.81
C ASP A 168 -5.16 -12.14 -6.42
N GLN A 169 -5.74 -11.16 -5.72
CA GLN A 169 -6.84 -10.35 -6.25
C GLN A 169 -6.42 -9.60 -7.52
N LEU A 170 -5.28 -8.92 -7.52
CA LEU A 170 -4.81 -8.19 -8.70
C LEU A 170 -4.61 -9.10 -9.91
N LEU A 171 -4.10 -10.32 -9.73
CA LEU A 171 -3.88 -11.26 -10.84
C LEU A 171 -5.20 -11.80 -11.44
N ASN A 172 -6.30 -11.71 -10.69
CA ASN A 172 -7.64 -12.10 -11.15
C ASN A 172 -8.44 -10.91 -11.71
N LEU A 173 -8.08 -9.68 -11.33
CA LEU A 173 -8.60 -8.44 -11.91
C LEU A 173 -7.74 -8.12 -13.13
N ASP A 174 -8.09 -8.53 -14.36
CA ASP A 174 -7.30 -8.14 -15.56
C ASP A 174 -7.21 -6.60 -15.65
N PRO A 175 -6.10 -5.95 -15.25
CA PRO A 175 -6.05 -4.51 -15.11
C PRO A 175 -5.65 -3.85 -16.45
N LEU A 176 -5.34 -4.64 -17.47
CA LEU A 176 -4.74 -4.19 -18.72
C LEU A 176 -5.42 -4.79 -19.95
N ALA A 177 -6.75 -4.99 -19.85
CA ALA A 177 -7.70 -5.54 -20.82
C ALA A 177 -7.62 -4.91 -22.23
N GLY A 178 -6.50 -5.18 -22.89
CA GLY A 178 -6.26 -5.06 -24.32
C GLY A 178 -5.87 -6.44 -24.85
N PRO A 179 -5.96 -6.67 -26.18
CA PRO A 179 -6.02 -8.01 -26.80
C PRO A 179 -4.74 -8.86 -26.75
N GLY A 180 -3.84 -8.67 -25.79
CA GLY A 180 -2.61 -9.45 -25.64
C GLY A 180 -2.41 -9.90 -24.21
N LEU A 181 -2.53 -11.20 -23.98
CA LEU A 181 -2.30 -11.86 -22.70
C LEU A 181 -0.85 -11.58 -22.23
N ARG A 182 -0.70 -10.91 -21.08
CA ARG A 182 0.59 -10.37 -20.61
C ARG A 182 1.27 -11.35 -19.64
N THR A 183 2.56 -11.59 -19.84
CA THR A 183 3.38 -12.22 -18.81
C THR A 183 3.47 -11.27 -17.63
N TRP A 184 3.23 -11.77 -16.43
CA TRP A 184 3.40 -10.98 -15.22
C TRP A 184 4.87 -11.05 -14.80
N GLY A 185 5.47 -9.90 -14.51
CA GLY A 185 6.83 -9.80 -14.02
C GLY A 185 6.92 -9.07 -12.69
N SER A 186 7.86 -9.44 -11.85
CA SER A 186 8.21 -8.70 -10.63
C SER A 186 9.70 -8.85 -10.36
N VAL A 187 10.28 -7.86 -9.70
CA VAL A 187 11.69 -7.91 -9.24
C VAL A 187 11.73 -7.65 -7.75
N CYS A 188 12.50 -8.45 -7.02
CA CYS A 188 12.78 -8.19 -5.60
C CYS A 188 14.22 -8.57 -5.25
N LEU A 189 14.75 -8.00 -4.17
CA LEU A 189 16.06 -8.40 -3.64
C LEU A 189 16.05 -9.89 -3.27
N GLU A 190 17.12 -10.60 -3.59
CA GLU A 190 17.30 -12.03 -3.29
C GLU A 190 17.15 -12.31 -1.78
N ARG A 191 17.69 -11.42 -0.94
CA ARG A 191 17.58 -11.53 0.52
C ARG A 191 16.17 -11.21 1.07
N ASN A 192 15.28 -10.63 0.27
CA ASN A 192 13.93 -10.27 0.70
C ASN A 192 13.02 -11.52 0.63
N LEU A 193 13.19 -12.40 1.61
CA LEU A 193 12.43 -13.66 1.70
C LEU A 193 10.92 -13.45 1.80
N ALA A 194 10.47 -12.33 2.37
CA ALA A 194 9.04 -12.02 2.50
C ALA A 194 8.40 -11.80 1.12
N SER A 195 9.00 -10.97 0.28
CA SER A 195 8.50 -10.73 -1.08
C SER A 195 8.61 -11.97 -1.97
N ARG A 196 9.71 -12.73 -1.84
CA ARG A 196 9.89 -14.00 -2.57
C ARG A 196 8.75 -14.98 -2.28
N ARG A 197 8.43 -15.21 -1.01
CA ARG A 197 7.31 -16.08 -0.59
C ARG A 197 5.96 -15.61 -1.13
N VAL A 198 5.71 -14.30 -1.17
CA VAL A 198 4.49 -13.73 -1.74
C VAL A 198 4.40 -14.03 -3.24
N LEU A 199 5.49 -13.85 -3.99
CA LEU A 199 5.53 -14.12 -5.42
C LEU A 199 5.36 -15.61 -5.73
N GLU A 200 6.15 -16.47 -5.07
CA GLU A 200 6.12 -17.92 -5.24
C GLU A 200 4.75 -18.50 -4.91
N LYS A 201 4.12 -18.04 -3.81
CA LYS A 201 2.76 -18.46 -3.44
C LYS A 201 1.69 -18.07 -4.46
N ASN A 202 1.92 -17.01 -5.22
CA ASN A 202 1.03 -16.55 -6.28
C ASN A 202 1.38 -17.15 -7.66
N GLY A 203 2.26 -18.15 -7.70
CA GLY A 203 2.59 -18.88 -8.93
C GLY A 203 3.63 -18.18 -9.82
N PHE A 204 4.43 -17.27 -9.25
CA PHE A 204 5.61 -16.76 -9.94
C PHE A 204 6.81 -17.69 -9.75
N THR A 205 7.63 -17.78 -10.78
CA THR A 205 8.89 -18.53 -10.77
C THR A 205 10.05 -17.58 -10.99
N ALA A 206 11.12 -17.75 -10.21
CA ALA A 206 12.37 -17.00 -10.42
C ALA A 206 13.04 -17.49 -11.71
N VAL A 207 13.34 -16.56 -12.63
CA VAL A 207 13.93 -16.89 -13.95
C VAL A 207 15.32 -16.30 -14.15
N ALA A 208 15.69 -15.28 -13.38
CA ALA A 208 16.99 -14.63 -13.48
C ALA A 208 17.41 -14.03 -12.14
N ALA A 209 18.71 -13.92 -11.96
CA ALA A 209 19.36 -13.22 -10.86
C ALA A 209 20.34 -12.20 -11.46
N ARG A 210 20.24 -10.93 -11.06
CA ARG A 210 21.07 -9.84 -11.57
C ARG A 210 21.52 -8.92 -10.44
N PRO A 211 22.68 -8.24 -10.55
CA PRO A 211 23.04 -7.17 -9.63
C PRO A 211 21.95 -6.09 -9.58
N TYR A 212 21.81 -5.43 -8.44
CA TYR A 212 20.92 -4.28 -8.30
C TYR A 212 21.43 -3.10 -9.15
N GLU A 213 20.58 -2.63 -10.06
CA GLU A 213 20.85 -1.49 -10.97
C GLU A 213 19.83 -0.34 -10.78
N GLY A 214 19.21 -0.24 -9.60
CA GLY A 214 18.18 0.77 -9.33
C GLY A 214 18.73 2.12 -8.87
N PRO A 215 17.86 3.12 -8.63
CA PRO A 215 18.22 4.53 -8.42
C PRO A 215 18.94 4.84 -7.09
N TYR A 216 19.19 3.81 -6.26
CA TYR A 216 19.77 3.96 -4.92
C TYR A 216 20.95 3.00 -4.71
N PRO A 217 22.03 3.12 -5.52
CA PRO A 217 23.16 2.20 -5.48
C PRO A 217 23.85 2.22 -4.12
N HIS A 218 23.96 3.37 -3.44
CA HIS A 218 24.57 3.47 -2.11
C HIS A 218 23.94 2.56 -1.04
N ARG A 219 22.68 2.13 -1.22
CA ARG A 219 21.94 1.28 -0.28
C ARG A 219 21.90 -0.19 -0.71
N PHE A 220 21.96 -0.44 -2.01
CA PHE A 220 21.72 -1.76 -2.60
C PHE A 220 22.85 -2.29 -3.48
N ALA A 221 23.94 -1.55 -3.65
CA ALA A 221 25.11 -2.00 -4.41
C ALA A 221 25.65 -3.33 -3.87
N GLY A 222 26.07 -4.19 -4.80
CA GLY A 222 26.56 -5.54 -4.50
C GLY A 222 25.47 -6.55 -4.15
N GLN A 223 24.19 -6.15 -4.12
CA GLN A 223 23.09 -7.07 -3.83
C GLN A 223 22.48 -7.61 -5.11
N THR A 224 21.99 -8.83 -5.03
CA THR A 224 21.28 -9.51 -6.13
C THR A 224 19.79 -9.20 -6.07
N CYS A 225 19.21 -8.94 -7.24
CA CYS A 225 17.79 -8.92 -7.50
C CYS A 225 17.38 -10.17 -8.28
N LEU A 226 16.28 -10.80 -7.85
CA LEU A 226 15.65 -11.89 -8.57
C LEU A 226 14.52 -11.36 -9.43
N THR A 227 14.51 -11.76 -10.69
CA THR A 227 13.39 -11.53 -11.61
C THR A 227 12.45 -12.73 -11.55
N TYR A 228 11.19 -12.47 -11.28
CA TYR A 228 10.11 -13.44 -11.20
C TYR A 228 9.16 -13.23 -12.37
N LEU A 229 8.77 -14.34 -13.03
CA LEU A 229 7.75 -14.33 -14.08
C LEU A 229 6.61 -15.28 -13.72
N ARG A 230 5.40 -14.93 -14.15
CA ARG A 230 4.21 -15.78 -14.08
C ARG A 230 3.48 -15.70 -15.40
N MET A 231 3.23 -16.88 -15.99
CA MET A 231 2.37 -16.96 -17.16
C MET A 231 0.93 -16.61 -16.77
N PRO A 232 0.22 -15.82 -17.59
CA PRO A 232 -1.16 -15.45 -17.33
C PRO A 232 -2.08 -16.69 -17.28
N ASN A 233 -3.07 -16.64 -16.39
CA ASN A 233 -4.08 -17.69 -16.28
C ASN A 233 -5.00 -17.62 -17.52
N PRO A 234 -5.15 -18.70 -18.30
CA PRO A 234 -6.03 -18.70 -19.47
C PRO A 234 -7.51 -18.41 -19.14
N ASN A 235 -7.92 -18.51 -17.86
CA ASN A 235 -9.29 -18.29 -17.40
C ASN A 235 -9.50 -16.97 -16.63
N ALA A 236 -8.58 -16.00 -16.72
CA ALA A 236 -8.76 -14.70 -16.05
C ALA A 236 -9.98 -13.95 -16.62
N VAL A 237 -10.82 -13.38 -15.75
CA VAL A 237 -12.01 -12.64 -16.16
C VAL A 237 -11.60 -11.26 -16.67
N LEU A 238 -11.90 -10.97 -17.93
CA LEU A 238 -11.74 -9.65 -18.53
C LEU A 238 -12.69 -8.67 -17.84
N ILE A 239 -12.14 -7.68 -17.12
CA ILE A 239 -12.94 -6.58 -16.60
C ILE A 239 -12.74 -5.41 -17.57
N ALA A 240 -13.79 -5.15 -18.36
CA ALA A 240 -13.86 -4.06 -19.33
C ALA A 240 -13.92 -2.68 -18.64
#